data_AF-X1SBD6-F1
#
_entry.id   AF-X1SBD6-F1
#
_cell.length_a   1.000
_cell.length_b   1.000
_cell.length_c   1.000
_cell.angle_alpha   90.00
_cell.angle_beta   90.00
_cell.angle_gamma   90.00
#
_symmetry.space_group_name_H-M   'P 1'
#
loop_
_entity.id
_entity.type
_entity.pdbx_description
1 polymer ?
#
loop_
_entity_poly.entity_id
_entity_poly.type
_entity_poly.pdbx_seq_one_letter_code
_entity_poly.pdbx_strand_id
1 'polypeptide(L)' 'KEERFGLVDEMKRAAVYIPSNIAEGAARNSQKEFLQFLYVALGSIAELDTQLIISKKLSFLNNVYLPMA' A
#
# COMPACT_ATOMS: atom_id res chain seq x y z
N LYS A 1 2.01 -22.45 4.53
CA LYS A 1 2.29 -22.07 3.12
C LYS A 1 1.22 -21.10 2.59
N GLU A 2 -0.05 -21.26 2.97
CA GLU A 2 -1.18 -20.40 2.58
C GLU A 2 -1.10 -18.95 3.05
N GLU A 3 -0.71 -18.69 4.31
CA GLU A 3 -0.65 -17.31 4.85
C GLU A 3 0.31 -16.38 4.08
N ARG A 4 1.39 -16.95 3.52
CA ARG A 4 2.34 -16.20 2.68
C ARG A 4 1.71 -15.77 1.35
N PHE A 5 0.83 -16.59 0.77
CA PHE A 5 0.15 -16.25 -0.48
C PHE A 5 -0.92 -15.18 -0.25
N GLY A 6 -1.70 -15.29 0.84
CA GLY A 6 -2.67 -14.27 1.23
C GLY A 6 -2.02 -12.91 1.44
N LEU A 7 -0.94 -12.84 2.24
CA LEU A 7 -0.23 -11.59 2.51
C LEU A 7 0.37 -10.96 1.25
N VAL A 8 0.98 -11.77 0.37
CA VAL A 8 1.55 -11.28 -0.90
C VAL A 8 0.46 -10.69 -1.81
N ASP A 9 -0.72 -11.31 -1.88
CA ASP A 9 -1.80 -10.83 -2.74
C ASP A 9 -2.45 -9.54 -2.20
N GLU A 10 -2.56 -9.39 -0.88
CA GLU A 10 -2.96 -8.11 -0.25
C GLU A 10 -1.93 -7.01 -0.54
N MET A 11 -0.64 -7.28 -0.36
CA MET A 11 0.42 -6.30 -0.60
C MET A 11 0.48 -5.84 -2.07
N LYS A 12 0.32 -6.77 -3.02
CA LYS A 12 0.25 -6.44 -4.45
C LYS A 12 -0.93 -5.54 -4.76
N ARG A 13 -2.10 -5.83 -4.18
CA ARG A 13 -3.29 -4.99 -4.34
C ARG A 13 -3.04 -3.60 -3.80
N ALA A 14 -2.57 -3.46 -2.56
CA ALA A 14 -2.27 -2.16 -1.97
C ALA A 14 -1.27 -1.36 -2.83
N ALA A 15 -0.19 -1.99 -3.29
CA ALA A 15 0.81 -1.37 -4.14
C ALA A 15 0.26 -0.84 -5.48
N VAL A 16 -0.72 -1.52 -6.09
CA VAL A 16 -1.40 -1.08 -7.31
C VAL A 16 -2.47 -0.02 -7.00
N TYR A 17 -3.16 -0.14 -5.86
CA TYR A 17 -4.27 0.73 -5.48
C TYR A 17 -3.82 2.16 -5.16
N ILE A 18 -2.62 2.32 -4.58
CA ILE A 18 -2.03 3.62 -4.25
C ILE A 18 -1.92 4.53 -5.48
N PRO A 19 -1.16 4.20 -6.54
CA PRO A 19 -1.06 5.05 -7.71
C PRO A 19 -2.39 5.14 -8.49
N SER A 20 -3.22 4.09 -8.46
CA SER A 20 -4.54 4.10 -9.10
C SER A 20 -5.46 5.16 -8.49
N ASN A 21 -5.55 5.23 -7.16
CA ASN A 21 -6.37 6.24 -6.48
C ASN A 21 -5.80 7.65 -6.66
N ILE A 22 -4.48 7.83 -6.65
CA ILE A 22 -3.87 9.13 -6.92
C ILE A 22 -4.24 9.61 -8.33
N ALA A 23 -4.10 8.75 -9.35
CA ALA A 23 -4.44 9.07 -10.72
C ALA A 23 -5.94 9.35 -10.91
N GLU A 24 -6.79 8.53 -10.30
CA GLU A 24 -8.24 8.70 -10.37
C GLU A 24 -8.69 10.01 -9.70
N GLY A 25 -8.13 10.30 -8.51
CA GLY A 25 -8.37 11.55 -7.81
C GLY A 25 -7.93 12.78 -8.59
N ALA A 26 -6.76 12.71 -9.23
CA ALA A 26 -6.24 13.79 -10.07
C ALA A 26 -7.10 14.05 -11.33
N ALA A 27 -7.88 13.06 -11.77
CA ALA A 27 -8.84 13.20 -12.86
C ALA A 27 -10.21 13.75 -12.42
N ARG A 28 -10.43 14.03 -11.13
CA ARG A 28 -11.69 14.60 -10.62
C ARG A 28 -11.77 16.12 -10.83
N ASN A 29 -12.99 16.66 -10.77
CA ASN A 29 -13.27 18.06 -11.10
C ASN A 29 -13.14 19.02 -9.90
N SER A 30 -12.85 18.50 -8.70
CA SER A 30 -12.71 19.33 -7.51
C SER A 30 -11.55 18.89 -6.61
N GLN A 31 -10.95 19.87 -5.93
CA GLN A 31 -9.91 19.62 -4.93
C GLN A 31 -10.42 18.75 -3.78
N LYS A 32 -11.70 18.91 -3.40
CA LYS A 32 -12.33 18.11 -2.34
C LYS A 32 -12.36 16.63 -2.69
N GLU A 33 -12.76 16.29 -3.93
CA GLU A 33 -12.75 14.90 -4.41
C GLU A 33 -11.31 14.38 -4.49
N PHE A 34 -10.38 15.16 -5.06
CA PHE A 34 -8.99 14.73 -5.13
C PHE A 34 -8.43 14.39 -3.74
N LEU A 35 -8.68 15.24 -2.74
CA LEU A 35 -8.27 14.98 -1.36
C LEU A 35 -8.85 13.67 -0.80
N GLN A 36 -10.11 13.32 -1.11
CA GLN A 36 -10.69 12.05 -0.68
C GLN A 36 -9.92 10.85 -1.24
N PHE A 37 -9.59 10.88 -2.53
CA PHE A 37 -8.78 9.83 -3.17
C PHE A 37 -7.35 9.76 -2.61
N LEU A 38 -6.75 10.90 -2.26
CA LEU A 38 -5.45 10.92 -1.59
C LEU A 38 -5.51 10.28 -0.19
N TYR A 39 -6.60 10.49 0.57
CA TYR A 39 -6.77 9.79 1.84
C TYR A 39 -6.94 8.28 1.67
N VAL A 40 -7.62 7.82 0.62
CA VAL A 40 -7.69 6.38 0.29
C VAL A 40 -6.31 5.83 -0.03
N ALA A 41 -5.54 6.51 -0.89
CA ALA A 41 -4.17 6.12 -1.21
C ALA A 41 -3.27 6.09 0.03
N LEU A 42 -3.40 7.07 0.93
CA LEU A 42 -2.66 7.13 2.19
C LEU A 42 -3.00 5.94 3.11
N GLY A 43 -4.27 5.55 3.19
CA GLY A 43 -4.69 4.36 3.92
C GLY A 43 -4.01 3.09 3.39
N SER A 44 -4.01 2.90 2.07
CA SER A 44 -3.33 1.76 1.44
C SER A 44 -1.80 1.77 1.62
N ILE A 45 -1.16 2.95 1.68
CA ILE A 45 0.27 3.06 2.03
C ILE A 45 0.50 2.56 3.45
N ALA A 46 -0.31 3.00 4.42
CA ALA A 46 -0.15 2.61 5.83
C ALA A 46 -0.37 1.10 6.05
N GLU A 47 -1.32 0.50 5.33
CA GLU A 47 -1.54 -0.94 5.33
C GLU A 47 -0.33 -1.69 4.75
N LEU A 48 0.17 -1.27 3.58
CA LEU A 48 1.33 -1.89 2.94
C LEU A 48 2.58 -1.80 3.83
N ASP A 49 2.80 -0.67 4.49
CA ASP A 49 3.92 -0.48 5.41
C ASP A 49 3.83 -1.43 6.62
N THR A 50 2.63 -1.55 7.19
CA THR A 50 2.35 -2.53 8.26
C THR A 50 2.62 -3.97 7.80
N GLN A 51 2.20 -4.33 6.59
CA GLN A 51 2.42 -5.65 6.01
C GLN A 51 3.92 -5.92 5.73
N LEU A 52 4.69 -4.90 5.33
CA LEU A 52 6.15 -5.01 5.19
C LEU A 52 6.84 -5.27 6.53
N ILE A 53 6.42 -4.57 7.60
CA ILE A 53 6.93 -4.79 8.96
C ILE A 53 6.63 -6.23 9.41
N ILE A 54 5.40 -6.72 9.19
CA ILE A 54 5.01 -8.09 9.52
C ILE A 54 5.84 -9.09 8.71
N SER A 55 5.99 -8.87 7.40
CA SER A 55 6.79 -9.74 6.52
C SER A 55 8.24 -9.83 6.96
N LYS A 56 8.83 -8.73 7.43
CA LYS A 56 10.18 -8.71 8.00
C LYS A 56 10.26 -9.50 9.31
N LYS A 57 9.30 -9.31 10.23
CA LYS A 57 9.24 -10.06 11.50
C LYS A 57 9.10 -11.57 11.29
N LEU A 58 8.36 -11.98 10.25
CA LEU A 58 8.20 -13.39 9.87
C LEU A 58 9.36 -13.93 9.02
N SER A 59 10.41 -13.15 8.79
CA SER A 59 11.57 -13.53 7.96
C SER A 59 11.18 -13.94 6.53
N PHE A 60 10.10 -13.36 5.98
CA PHE A 60 9.68 -13.60 4.59
C PHE A 60 10.46 -12.77 3.57
N LEU A 61 11.13 -11.71 4.03
CA LEU A 61 11.94 -10.80 3.22
C LEU A 61 13.42 -11.03 3.53
N ASN A 62 14.20 -11.32 2.49
CA ASN A 62 15.66 -11.34 2.60
C ASN A 62 16.19 -9.93 2.37
N ASN A 63 16.93 -9.39 3.35
CA ASN A 63 17.70 -8.13 3.28
C ASN A 63 17.08 -7.04 2.38
N VAL A 64 15.81 -6.70 2.64
CA VAL A 64 15.16 -5.57 1.97
C VAL A 64 15.54 -4.30 2.72
N TYR A 65 16.16 -3.36 2.00
CA TYR A 65 16.36 -2.00 2.50
C TYR A 65 14.99 -1.32 2.57
N LEU A 66 14.40 -1.30 3.75
CA LEU A 66 13.26 -0.43 4.04
C LEU A 66 13.88 0.93 4.40
N PRO A 67 13.57 2.02 3.67
CA PRO A 67 13.91 3.35 4.15
C PRO A 67 13.25 3.50 5.52
N MET A 68 14.06 3.53 6.57
CA MET A 68 13.56 3.81 7.91
C MET A 68 13.00 5.23 7.90
N ALA A 69 11.83 5.37 8.53
CA ALA A 69 11.16 6.65 8.78
C ALA A 69 12.10 7.70 9.38
#